data_AF-A0A7W1G5A9-F1
#
_entry.id   AF-A0A7W1G5A9-F1
#
_cell.length_a   1.000
_cell.length_b   1.000
_cell.length_c   1.000
_cell.angle_alpha   90.00
_cell.angle_beta   90.00
_cell.angle_gamma   90.00
#
_symmetry.space_group_name_H-M   'P 1'
#
loop_
_entity.id
_entity.type
_entity.pdbx_description
1 polymer ?
#
loop_
_entity_poly.entity_id
_entity_poly.type
_entity_poly.pdbx_seq_one_letter_code
_entity_poly.pdbx_strand_id
1 'polypeptide(L)'
;EAARATRDAAKPARDELQAKLTERELMEEDYHIRIEIEKRALPLVKLRLDEESASLGFAEASRKRDQGRLASASGALSQTALDDLEAAVRTADNQLRIVRENVAIAERPPAPELLAEAQMKLDRAKAKADQAQAAYQRALAIQDQEIAVLKAQERRWMASIDTRSRHFPSMIEANIEFSQKELAALEADDDKRRAEIAADIERMQRDLAAAKETPPNIYKAPVAGITWVMREGDRPRQAGDRAWEEDSLVEIYPPEDMEVVAKVNEVNIKHVAKGMRAQVEIPSLANLRLDGEITQVSGIGKDKFAEFNDWDKVVFADVTQFEVRCRLSQSRPDYRQGMTALLSIQVGERADALWLPLGAVTRSGEAWTVMVGARDPQPAVVAGEPFGEDAFIITGGLKEGDVVRIRRVVDR
;
A
#
# COMPACT_ATOMS: atom_id res chain seq x y z
N GLU A 1 9.96 28.23 1.17
CA GLU A 1 11.10 27.28 1.13
C GLU A 1 12.47 27.95 1.26
N ALA A 2 12.71 29.09 0.58
CA ALA A 2 13.97 29.84 0.68
C ALA A 2 14.45 30.09 2.13
N ALA A 3 13.57 30.52 3.04
CA ALA A 3 13.90 30.76 4.45
C ALA A 3 14.30 29.48 5.23
N ARG A 4 13.77 28.31 4.86
CA ARG A 4 14.16 27.02 5.46
C ARG A 4 15.51 26.56 4.90
N ALA A 5 15.74 26.71 3.60
CA ALA A 5 17.01 26.38 2.96
C ALA A 5 18.17 27.23 3.51
N THR A 6 17.99 28.54 3.70
CA THR A 6 19.01 29.40 4.35
C THR A 6 19.24 29.05 5.81
N ARG A 7 18.20 28.66 6.55
CA ARG A 7 18.33 28.23 7.95
C ARG A 7 19.09 26.91 8.07
N ASP A 8 18.80 25.97 7.17
CA ASP A 8 19.40 24.65 7.19
C ASP A 8 20.84 24.69 6.63
N ALA A 9 21.16 25.61 5.71
CA ALA A 9 22.53 25.91 5.26
C ALA A 9 23.38 26.66 6.30
N ALA A 10 22.75 27.44 7.20
CA ALA A 10 23.43 28.17 8.27
C ALA A 10 23.76 27.28 9.49
N LYS A 11 23.27 26.04 9.54
CA LYS A 11 23.65 25.09 10.58
C LYS A 11 24.98 24.44 10.18
N PRO A 12 26.08 24.65 10.93
CA PRO A 12 27.33 23.95 10.66
C PRO A 12 27.09 22.44 10.71
N ALA A 13 27.86 21.70 9.91
CA ALA A 13 27.74 20.25 9.88
C ALA A 13 27.92 19.70 11.30
N ARG A 14 27.07 18.73 11.65
CA ARG A 14 27.08 18.11 12.99
C ARG A 14 28.48 17.65 13.41
N ASP A 15 29.25 17.16 12.45
CA ASP A 15 30.62 16.68 12.63
C ASP A 15 31.58 17.83 13.01
N GLU A 16 31.36 19.04 12.51
CA GLU A 16 32.16 20.23 12.88
C GLU A 16 31.87 20.71 14.30
N LEU A 17 30.60 20.66 14.74
CA LEU A 17 30.25 20.98 16.13
C LEU A 17 30.79 19.94 17.11
N GLN A 18 30.75 18.66 16.72
CA GLN A 18 31.31 17.57 17.51
C GLN A 18 32.83 17.72 17.63
N ALA A 19 33.54 18.01 16.53
CA ALA A 19 34.98 18.25 16.55
C ALA A 19 35.37 19.43 17.46
N LYS A 20 34.63 20.55 17.39
CA LYS A 20 34.84 21.73 18.24
C LYS A 20 34.57 21.46 19.72
N LEU A 21 33.60 20.60 20.03
CA LEU A 21 33.33 20.19 21.41
C LEU A 21 34.47 19.34 21.96
N THR A 22 34.91 18.34 21.20
CA THR A 22 36.04 17.47 21.59
C THR A 22 37.33 18.27 21.79
N GLU A 23 37.60 19.26 20.93
CA GLU A 23 38.74 20.16 21.09
C GLU A 23 38.66 20.97 22.40
N ARG A 24 37.48 21.45 22.76
CA ARG A 24 37.25 22.18 24.03
C ARG A 24 37.40 21.30 25.26
N GLU A 25 36.87 20.08 25.22
CA GLU A 25 37.01 19.11 26.31
C GLU A 25 38.48 18.77 26.57
N LEU A 26 39.28 18.58 25.51
CA LEU A 26 40.73 18.36 25.62
C LEU A 26 41.47 19.57 26.24
N MET A 27 41.06 20.80 25.90
CA MET A 27 41.62 22.00 26.51
C MET A 27 41.25 22.11 28.00
N GLU A 28 40.00 21.82 28.36
CA GLU A 28 39.55 21.83 29.76
C GLU A 28 40.30 20.80 30.61
N GLU A 29 40.51 19.59 30.10
CA GLU A 29 41.33 18.56 30.76
C GLU A 29 42.76 19.04 31.02
N ASP A 30 43.42 19.66 30.02
CA ASP A 30 44.78 20.21 30.18
C ASP A 30 44.83 21.32 31.24
N TYR A 31 43.87 22.25 31.25
CA TYR A 31 43.79 23.28 32.28
C TYR A 31 43.56 22.70 33.67
N HIS A 32 42.73 21.66 33.80
CA HIS A 32 42.48 21.02 35.09
C HIS A 32 43.75 20.35 35.64
N ILE A 33 44.48 19.64 34.78
CA ILE A 33 45.76 19.02 35.13
C ILE A 33 46.77 20.08 35.58
N ARG A 34 46.90 21.19 34.85
CA ARG A 34 47.82 22.28 35.20
C ARG A 34 47.46 22.93 36.54
N ILE A 35 46.18 23.23 36.76
CA ILE A 35 45.68 23.77 38.03
C ILE A 35 45.93 22.80 39.19
N GLU A 36 45.76 21.51 38.98
CA GLU A 36 45.96 20.50 40.02
C GLU A 36 47.44 20.31 40.35
N ILE A 37 48.32 20.38 39.35
CA ILE A 37 49.78 20.43 39.54
C ILE A 37 50.19 21.67 40.35
N GLU A 38 49.70 22.86 39.97
CA GLU A 38 50.00 24.11 40.68
C GLU A 38 49.49 24.09 42.13
N LYS A 39 48.25 23.59 42.36
CA LYS A 39 47.67 23.43 43.70
C LYS A 39 48.46 22.46 44.58
N ARG A 40 49.09 21.43 44.01
CA ARG A 40 49.92 20.48 44.76
C ARG A 40 51.35 20.98 44.97
N ALA A 41 51.88 21.80 44.07
CA ALA A 41 53.19 22.42 44.22
C ALA A 41 53.19 23.55 45.26
N LEU A 42 52.12 24.33 45.36
CA LEU A 42 52.02 25.48 46.27
C LEU A 42 52.26 25.14 47.75
N PRO A 43 51.68 24.07 48.33
CA PRO A 43 51.88 23.69 49.73
C PRO A 43 53.32 23.25 50.03
N LEU A 44 53.94 22.49 49.12
CA LEU A 44 55.32 22.04 49.26
C LEU A 44 56.31 23.21 49.13
N VAL A 45 56.06 24.11 48.18
CA VAL A 45 56.85 25.34 48.00
C VAL A 45 56.76 26.23 49.24
N LYS A 46 55.57 26.35 49.85
CA LYS A 46 55.40 27.10 51.11
C LYS A 46 56.17 26.47 52.26
N LEU A 47 56.10 25.15 52.43
CA LEU A 47 56.85 24.44 53.48
C LEU A 47 58.37 24.56 53.29
N ARG A 48 58.86 24.56 52.05
CA ARG A 48 60.28 24.82 51.75
C ARG A 48 60.70 26.26 52.07
N LEU A 49 59.85 27.24 51.82
CA LEU A 49 60.09 28.63 52.21
C LEU A 49 60.11 28.79 53.73
N ASP A 50 59.23 28.08 54.44
CA ASP A 50 59.21 28.03 55.90
C ASP A 50 60.48 27.34 56.44
N GLU A 51 60.99 26.30 55.77
CA GLU A 51 62.25 25.64 56.12
C GLU A 51 63.44 26.59 55.97
N GLU A 52 63.50 27.30 54.84
CA GLU A 52 64.54 28.28 54.57
C GLU A 52 64.49 29.43 55.59
N SER A 53 63.29 29.91 55.91
CA SER A 53 63.07 30.94 56.94
C SER A 53 63.50 30.46 58.34
N ALA A 54 63.14 29.24 58.73
CA ALA A 54 63.55 28.65 60.01
C ALA A 54 65.08 28.40 60.07
N SER A 55 65.69 28.02 58.95
CA SER A 55 67.14 27.83 58.81
C SER A 55 67.89 29.15 59.00
N LEU A 56 67.41 30.22 58.36
CA LEU A 56 67.96 31.57 58.54
C LEU A 56 67.80 32.06 59.99
N GLY A 57 66.64 31.81 60.62
CA GLY A 57 66.39 32.14 62.03
C GLY A 57 67.34 31.41 62.99
N PHE A 58 67.58 30.11 62.76
CA PHE A 58 68.55 29.33 63.52
C PHE A 58 69.98 29.85 63.33
N ALA A 59 70.37 30.21 62.11
CA ALA A 59 71.68 30.78 61.81
C ALA A 59 71.88 32.17 62.46
N GLU A 60 70.84 33.00 62.53
CA GLU A 60 70.87 34.28 63.23
C GLU A 60 70.96 34.11 64.75
N ALA A 61 70.13 33.23 65.33
CA ALA A 61 70.19 32.91 66.77
C ALA A 61 71.57 32.37 67.16
N SER A 62 72.16 31.51 66.33
CA SER A 62 73.51 30.96 66.54
C SER A 62 74.58 32.05 66.49
N ARG A 63 74.50 32.97 65.51
CA ARG A 63 75.41 34.12 65.44
C ARG A 63 75.31 35.03 66.66
N LYS A 64 74.09 35.34 67.13
CA LYS A 64 73.85 36.15 68.33
C LYS A 64 74.40 35.46 69.58
N ARG A 65 74.20 34.14 69.73
CA ARG A 65 74.81 33.34 70.80
C ARG A 65 76.33 33.42 70.74
N ASP A 66 76.94 33.25 69.58
CA ASP A 66 78.41 33.24 69.44
C ASP A 66 79.02 34.61 69.78
N GLN A 67 78.37 35.70 69.36
CA GLN A 67 78.71 37.07 69.79
C GLN A 67 78.49 37.26 71.30
N GLY A 68 77.38 36.75 71.84
CA GLY A 68 77.08 36.80 73.27
C GLY A 68 78.09 36.04 74.12
N ARG A 69 78.61 34.90 73.64
CA ARG A 69 79.70 34.15 74.30
C ARG A 69 80.99 34.96 74.37
N LEU A 70 81.35 35.63 73.28
CA LEU A 70 82.52 36.52 73.25
C LEU A 70 82.35 37.71 74.20
N ALA A 71 81.16 38.33 74.22
CA ALA A 71 80.85 39.46 75.11
C ALA A 71 80.84 39.03 76.60
N SER A 72 80.29 37.85 76.91
CA SER A 72 80.31 37.26 78.26
C SER A 72 81.75 36.97 78.74
N ALA A 73 82.61 36.43 77.86
CA ALA A 73 84.03 36.20 78.17
C ALA A 73 84.81 37.49 78.46
N SER A 74 84.39 38.63 77.87
CA SER A 74 84.96 39.96 78.16
C SER A 74 84.33 40.68 79.37
N GLY A 75 83.37 40.05 80.06
CA GLY A 75 82.65 40.62 81.22
C GLY A 75 81.54 41.62 80.87
N ALA A 76 81.24 41.82 79.57
CA ALA A 76 80.27 42.81 79.09
C ALA A 76 78.83 42.29 79.02
N LEU A 77 78.59 41.00 79.27
CA LEU A 77 77.27 40.36 79.24
C LEU A 77 77.05 39.52 80.51
N SER A 78 75.84 39.52 81.08
CA SER A 78 75.51 38.68 82.23
C SER A 78 75.35 37.21 81.83
N GLN A 79 75.56 36.31 82.79
CA GLN A 79 75.37 34.87 82.59
C GLN A 79 73.91 34.53 82.22
N THR A 80 72.94 35.23 82.83
CA THR A 80 71.51 35.09 82.51
C THR A 80 71.19 35.46 81.07
N ALA A 81 71.77 36.53 80.52
CA ALA A 81 71.55 36.94 79.14
C ALA A 81 72.20 35.95 78.14
N LEU A 82 73.28 35.28 78.53
CA LEU A 82 73.86 34.20 77.74
C LEU A 82 72.95 32.96 77.72
N ASP A 83 72.38 32.58 78.86
CA ASP A 83 71.44 31.47 78.98
C ASP A 83 70.18 31.69 78.12
N ASP A 84 69.67 32.94 78.06
CA ASP A 84 68.56 33.32 77.18
C ASP A 84 68.90 33.16 75.69
N LEU A 85 70.12 33.54 75.28
CA LEU A 85 70.60 33.35 73.91
C LEU A 85 70.77 31.86 73.57
N GLU A 86 71.23 31.05 74.52
CA GLU A 86 71.32 29.59 74.34
C GLU A 86 69.93 28.93 74.26
N ALA A 87 68.97 29.39 75.06
CA ALA A 87 67.57 28.96 74.99
C ALA A 87 66.92 29.35 73.65
N ALA A 88 67.22 30.55 73.12
CA ALA A 88 66.75 30.99 71.82
C ALA A 88 67.27 30.09 70.68
N VAL A 89 68.54 29.68 70.73
CA VAL A 89 69.09 28.72 69.75
C VAL A 89 68.39 27.37 69.83
N ARG A 90 68.14 26.84 71.03
CA ARG A 90 67.43 25.55 71.19
C ARG A 90 66.00 25.62 70.64
N THR A 91 65.31 26.75 70.82
CA THR A 91 63.97 26.95 70.27
C THR A 91 64.00 27.00 68.74
N ALA A 92 64.93 27.75 68.15
CA ALA A 92 65.09 27.85 66.70
C ALA A 92 65.48 26.50 66.05
N ASP A 93 66.34 25.72 66.71
CA ASP A 93 66.72 24.37 66.26
C ASP A 93 65.52 23.41 66.25
N ASN A 94 64.71 23.41 67.33
CA ASN A 94 63.49 22.61 67.39
C ASN A 94 62.48 23.01 66.31
N GLN A 95 62.32 24.31 66.04
CA GLN A 95 61.45 24.78 64.96
C GLN A 95 61.94 24.32 63.59
N LEU A 96 63.25 24.45 63.31
CA LEU A 96 63.84 23.97 62.06
C LEU A 96 63.64 22.46 61.88
N ARG A 97 63.80 21.68 62.95
CA ARG A 97 63.57 20.23 62.92
C ARG A 97 62.12 19.87 62.60
N ILE A 98 61.16 20.55 63.22
CA ILE A 98 59.72 20.34 62.95
C ILE A 98 59.40 20.66 61.48
N VAL A 99 59.90 21.78 60.97
CA VAL A 99 59.62 22.18 59.57
C VAL A 99 60.25 21.19 58.59
N ARG A 100 61.47 20.72 58.85
CA ARG A 100 62.12 19.66 58.05
C ARG A 100 61.35 18.36 58.03
N GLU A 101 60.82 17.94 59.18
CA GLU A 101 60.00 16.74 59.28
C GLU A 101 58.69 16.89 58.50
N ASN A 102 58.07 18.07 58.55
CA ASN A 102 56.88 18.39 57.76
C ASN A 102 57.16 18.38 56.25
N VAL A 103 58.30 18.92 55.80
CA VAL A 103 58.76 18.83 54.41
C VAL A 103 58.94 17.36 54.01
N ALA A 104 59.63 16.56 54.83
CA ALA A 104 59.88 15.15 54.55
C ALA A 104 58.58 14.31 54.50
N ILE A 105 57.55 14.66 55.28
CA ILE A 105 56.23 14.03 55.22
C ILE A 105 55.51 14.42 53.92
N ALA A 106 55.57 15.69 53.52
CA ALA A 106 54.94 16.19 52.30
C ALA A 106 55.59 15.66 51.00
N GLU A 107 56.88 15.31 51.05
CA GLU A 107 57.62 14.72 49.91
C GLU A 107 57.38 13.22 49.73
N ARG A 108 56.73 12.53 50.70
CA ARG A 108 56.43 11.10 50.56
C ARG A 108 55.44 10.88 49.43
N PRO A 109 55.69 9.93 48.51
CA PRO A 109 54.71 9.56 47.50
C PRO A 109 53.42 9.06 48.18
N PRO A 110 52.25 9.28 47.57
CA PRO A 110 50.98 8.81 48.12
C PRO A 110 51.00 7.29 48.29
N ALA A 111 50.28 6.81 49.32
CA ALA A 111 50.21 5.39 49.62
C ALA A 111 49.74 4.59 48.39
N PRO A 112 50.32 3.39 48.12
CA PRO A 112 49.99 2.59 46.94
C PRO A 112 48.49 2.23 46.87
N GLU A 113 47.82 2.10 48.03
CA GLU A 113 46.38 1.86 48.12
C GLU A 113 45.54 3.02 47.55
N LEU A 114 45.92 4.26 47.85
CA LEU A 114 45.23 5.46 47.34
C LEU A 114 45.43 5.61 45.83
N LEU A 115 46.62 5.27 45.33
CA LEU A 115 46.90 5.25 43.89
C LEU A 115 46.07 4.19 43.18
N ALA A 116 45.97 2.98 43.75
CA ALA A 116 45.13 1.91 43.21
C ALA A 116 43.65 2.29 43.22
N GLU A 117 43.13 2.89 44.30
CA GLU A 117 41.75 3.36 44.38
C GLU A 117 41.46 4.46 43.35
N ALA A 118 42.37 5.43 43.19
CA ALA A 118 42.25 6.49 42.20
C ALA A 118 42.26 5.93 40.77
N GLN A 119 43.13 4.97 40.47
CA GLN A 119 43.18 4.30 39.18
C GLN A 119 41.88 3.54 38.89
N MET A 120 41.36 2.80 39.85
CA MET A 120 40.07 2.10 39.71
C MET A 120 38.90 3.06 39.48
N LYS A 121 38.90 4.24 40.13
CA LYS A 121 37.90 5.30 39.89
C LYS A 121 38.03 5.85 38.47
N LEU A 122 39.25 6.11 38.00
CA LEU A 122 39.51 6.58 36.64
C LEU A 122 39.05 5.56 35.60
N ASP A 123 39.39 4.28 35.77
CA ASP A 123 39.03 3.22 34.83
C ASP A 123 37.51 3.02 34.77
N ARG A 124 36.82 3.11 35.92
CA ARG A 124 35.34 3.10 35.97
C ARG A 124 34.73 4.32 35.26
N ALA A 125 35.32 5.51 35.43
CA ALA A 125 34.85 6.71 34.76
C ALA A 125 35.02 6.61 33.24
N LYS A 126 36.17 6.12 32.76
CA LYS A 126 36.44 5.87 31.34
C LYS A 126 35.48 4.85 30.75
N ALA A 127 35.31 3.70 31.39
CA ALA A 127 34.37 2.68 30.93
C ALA A 127 32.92 3.20 30.83
N LYS A 128 32.50 4.06 31.77
CA LYS A 128 31.19 4.70 31.74
C LYS A 128 31.06 5.71 30.58
N ALA A 129 32.11 6.48 30.31
CA ALA A 129 32.16 7.41 29.18
C ALA A 129 32.07 6.66 27.85
N ASP A 130 32.87 5.60 27.68
CA ASP A 130 32.87 4.76 26.47
C ASP A 130 31.50 4.12 26.24
N GLN A 131 30.86 3.63 27.31
CA GLN A 131 29.51 3.07 27.24
C GLN A 131 28.47 4.12 26.82
N ALA A 132 28.56 5.34 27.35
CA ALA A 132 27.67 6.44 27.00
C ALA A 132 27.86 6.87 25.54
N GLN A 133 29.10 6.95 25.07
CA GLN A 133 29.43 7.28 23.68
C GLN A 133 28.92 6.21 22.71
N ALA A 134 29.12 4.92 23.05
CA ALA A 134 28.58 3.82 22.25
C ALA A 134 27.04 3.82 22.22
N ALA A 135 26.38 4.11 23.34
CA ALA A 135 24.93 4.23 23.40
C ALA A 135 24.42 5.40 22.55
N TYR A 136 25.09 6.55 22.59
CA TYR A 136 24.79 7.70 21.75
C TYR A 136 24.92 7.36 20.26
N GLN A 137 26.04 6.77 19.84
CA GLN A 137 26.25 6.36 18.45
C GLN A 137 25.20 5.37 17.95
N ARG A 138 24.79 4.41 18.79
CA ARG A 138 23.69 3.50 18.44
C ARG A 138 22.37 4.24 18.25
N ALA A 139 22.05 5.19 19.12
CA ALA A 139 20.84 6.00 18.99
C ALA A 139 20.83 6.80 17.68
N LEU A 140 21.99 7.32 17.26
CA LEU A 140 22.11 8.02 15.98
C LEU A 140 21.93 7.10 14.79
N ALA A 141 22.57 5.93 14.81
CA ALA A 141 22.44 4.96 13.74
C ALA A 141 20.98 4.51 13.55
N ILE A 142 20.24 4.32 14.65
CA ILE A 142 18.80 4.01 14.62
C ILE A 142 18.04 5.16 13.96
N GLN A 143 18.30 6.40 14.37
CA GLN A 143 17.60 7.56 13.82
C GLN A 143 17.93 7.79 12.33
N ASP A 144 19.17 7.58 11.91
CA ASP A 144 19.58 7.66 10.51
C ASP A 144 18.91 6.58 9.66
N GLN A 145 18.75 5.36 10.22
CA GLN A 145 18.00 4.29 9.57
C GLN A 145 16.52 4.65 9.41
N GLU A 146 15.88 5.22 10.45
CA GLU A 146 14.49 5.69 10.36
C GLU A 146 14.31 6.78 9.31
N ILE A 147 15.23 7.76 9.27
CA ILE A 147 15.24 8.81 8.25
C ILE A 147 15.40 8.21 6.85
N ALA A 148 16.28 7.21 6.68
CA ALA A 148 16.46 6.54 5.39
C ALA A 148 15.19 5.81 4.93
N VAL A 149 14.49 5.12 5.84
CA VAL A 149 13.22 4.46 5.54
C VAL A 149 12.14 5.48 5.15
N LEU A 150 12.00 6.57 5.90
CA LEU A 150 11.03 7.63 5.60
C LEU A 150 11.32 8.29 4.24
N LYS A 151 12.59 8.58 3.93
CA LYS A 151 13.00 9.10 2.61
C LYS A 151 12.68 8.12 1.48
N ALA A 152 12.85 6.82 1.70
CA ALA A 152 12.50 5.81 0.72
C ALA A 152 10.98 5.73 0.48
N GLN A 153 10.18 5.84 1.54
CA GLN A 153 8.71 5.91 1.45
C GLN A 153 8.25 7.16 0.69
N GLU A 154 8.82 8.32 1.03
CA GLU A 154 8.56 9.59 0.33
C GLU A 154 8.84 9.47 -1.17
N ARG A 155 10.03 8.94 -1.55
CA ARG A 155 10.37 8.71 -2.96
C ARG A 155 9.35 7.81 -3.66
N ARG A 156 8.91 6.73 -3.00
CA ARG A 156 7.90 5.83 -3.55
C ARG A 156 6.56 6.54 -3.74
N TRP A 157 6.12 7.31 -2.75
CA TRP A 157 4.89 8.09 -2.84
C TRP A 157 4.96 9.14 -3.94
N MET A 158 6.06 9.88 -4.03
CA MET A 158 6.28 10.85 -5.09
C MET A 158 6.26 10.21 -6.47
N ALA A 159 6.92 9.06 -6.66
CA ALA A 159 6.86 8.32 -7.92
C ALA A 159 5.43 7.82 -8.24
N SER A 160 4.69 7.37 -7.23
CA SER A 160 3.30 6.94 -7.41
C SER A 160 2.35 8.09 -7.74
N ILE A 161 2.57 9.26 -7.14
CA ILE A 161 1.84 10.48 -7.45
C ILE A 161 2.18 10.85 -8.89
N ASP A 162 3.46 11.02 -9.23
CA ASP A 162 3.90 11.39 -10.59
C ASP A 162 3.29 10.48 -11.66
N THR A 163 3.30 9.16 -11.44
CA THR A 163 2.70 8.19 -12.37
C THR A 163 1.19 8.38 -12.52
N ARG A 164 0.46 8.52 -11.41
CA ARG A 164 -1.00 8.71 -11.44
C ARG A 164 -1.39 10.08 -11.96
N SER A 165 -0.55 11.07 -11.72
CA SER A 165 -0.85 12.48 -11.87
C SER A 165 -0.39 13.03 -13.23
N ARG A 166 0.47 12.29 -13.94
CA ARG A 166 1.04 12.63 -15.26
C ARG A 166 0.01 13.04 -16.31
N HIS A 167 -1.18 12.46 -16.27
CA HIS A 167 -2.23 12.70 -17.25
C HIS A 167 -3.26 13.74 -16.80
N PHE A 168 -3.09 14.37 -15.63
CA PHE A 168 -4.02 15.39 -15.16
C PHE A 168 -3.75 16.73 -15.84
N PRO A 169 -4.77 17.37 -16.44
CA PRO A 169 -4.60 18.64 -17.16
C PRO A 169 -3.92 19.74 -16.34
N SER A 170 -4.26 19.88 -15.06
CA SER A 170 -3.70 20.93 -14.19
C SER A 170 -2.21 20.79 -13.95
N MET A 171 -1.68 19.56 -13.88
CA MET A 171 -0.25 19.31 -13.69
C MET A 171 0.53 19.47 -14.99
N ILE A 172 -0.04 19.04 -16.11
CA ILE A 172 0.56 19.29 -17.43
C ILE A 172 0.64 20.80 -17.67
N GLU A 173 -0.42 21.56 -17.34
CA GLU A 173 -0.42 23.03 -17.40
C GLU A 173 0.68 23.67 -16.55
N ALA A 174 0.83 23.22 -15.29
CA ALA A 174 1.88 23.71 -14.40
C ALA A 174 3.30 23.41 -14.94
N ASN A 175 3.52 22.22 -15.51
CA ASN A 175 4.80 21.83 -16.11
C ASN A 175 5.12 22.63 -17.38
N ILE A 176 4.10 22.94 -18.19
CA ILE A 176 4.24 23.86 -19.34
C ILE A 176 4.65 25.24 -18.84
N GLU A 177 3.98 25.78 -17.82
CA GLU A 177 4.31 27.09 -17.25
C GLU A 177 5.75 27.13 -16.72
N PHE A 178 6.17 26.08 -16.01
CA PHE A 178 7.53 25.95 -15.50
C PHE A 178 8.56 25.94 -16.64
N SER A 179 8.32 25.13 -17.69
CA SER A 179 9.21 25.02 -18.84
C SER A 179 9.27 26.32 -19.64
N GLN A 180 8.16 27.06 -19.74
CA GLN A 180 8.13 28.39 -20.34
C GLN A 180 8.98 29.41 -19.55
N LYS A 181 8.94 29.35 -18.21
CA LYS A 181 9.81 30.18 -17.36
C LYS A 181 11.28 29.80 -17.50
N GLU A 182 11.60 28.50 -17.58
CA GLU A 182 12.96 28.02 -17.85
C GLU A 182 13.46 28.56 -19.20
N LEU A 183 12.65 28.43 -20.26
CA LEU A 183 12.97 28.95 -21.59
C LEU A 183 13.19 30.47 -21.62
N ALA A 184 12.44 31.21 -20.82
CA ALA A 184 12.57 32.67 -20.70
C ALA A 184 13.80 33.10 -19.88
N ALA A 185 14.26 32.28 -18.94
CA ALA A 185 15.44 32.53 -18.13
C ALA A 185 16.76 32.15 -18.82
N LEU A 186 16.70 31.32 -19.87
CA LEU A 186 17.85 30.94 -20.68
C LEU A 186 18.40 32.10 -21.52
N GLU A 187 19.73 32.20 -21.56
CA GLU A 187 20.43 33.18 -22.39
C GLU A 187 20.19 32.90 -23.89
N ALA A 188 20.31 33.94 -24.71
CA ALA A 188 19.96 33.86 -26.13
C ALA A 188 20.87 32.92 -26.93
N ASP A 189 22.10 32.68 -26.48
CA ASP A 189 23.12 31.92 -27.20
C ASP A 189 23.00 30.39 -26.99
N ASP A 190 22.13 29.92 -26.08
CA ASP A 190 21.90 28.50 -25.79
C ASP A 190 20.83 27.87 -26.71
N ASP A 191 20.96 28.08 -28.02
CA ASP A 191 19.97 27.66 -29.04
C ASP A 191 19.54 26.20 -28.93
N LYS A 192 20.50 25.29 -28.66
CA LYS A 192 20.23 23.87 -28.51
C LYS A 192 19.30 23.58 -27.33
N ARG A 193 19.56 24.19 -26.18
CA ARG A 193 18.77 23.99 -24.96
C ARG A 193 17.38 24.62 -25.10
N ARG A 194 17.30 25.77 -25.76
CA ARG A 194 16.03 26.44 -26.08
C ARG A 194 15.18 25.59 -27.02
N ALA A 195 15.78 24.99 -28.05
CA ALA A 195 15.10 24.08 -28.98
C ALA A 195 14.58 22.81 -28.27
N GLU A 196 15.37 22.23 -27.36
CA GLU A 196 14.96 21.09 -26.54
C GLU A 196 13.73 21.42 -25.69
N ILE A 197 13.76 22.53 -24.94
CA ILE A 197 12.64 22.95 -24.08
C ILE A 197 11.39 23.31 -24.92
N ALA A 198 11.56 23.95 -26.06
CA ALA A 198 10.45 24.27 -26.96
C ALA A 198 9.76 23.00 -27.48
N ALA A 199 10.53 21.99 -27.91
CA ALA A 199 9.99 20.70 -28.34
C ALA A 199 9.28 19.96 -27.19
N ASP A 200 9.80 20.07 -25.97
CA ASP A 200 9.16 19.52 -24.77
C ASP A 200 7.83 20.21 -24.46
N ILE A 201 7.76 21.53 -24.58
CA ILE A 201 6.51 22.30 -24.42
C ILE A 201 5.48 21.87 -25.48
N GLU A 202 5.87 21.74 -26.75
CA GLU A 202 4.95 21.28 -27.81
C GLU A 202 4.43 19.86 -27.55
N ARG A 203 5.29 18.96 -27.05
CA ARG A 203 4.87 17.62 -26.62
C ARG A 203 3.83 17.71 -25.50
N MET A 204 4.12 18.47 -24.43
CA MET A 204 3.20 18.63 -23.30
C MET A 204 1.88 19.30 -23.71
N GLN A 205 1.88 20.24 -24.66
CA GLN A 205 0.66 20.85 -25.18
C GLN A 205 -0.24 19.84 -25.91
N ARG A 206 0.36 18.92 -26.68
CA ARG A 206 -0.40 17.80 -27.30
C ARG A 206 -0.99 16.88 -26.24
N ASP A 207 -0.20 16.52 -25.24
CA ASP A 207 -0.66 15.69 -24.12
C ASP A 207 -1.80 16.38 -23.33
N LEU A 208 -1.71 17.70 -23.13
CA LEU A 208 -2.75 18.50 -22.48
C LEU A 208 -4.06 18.49 -23.28
N ALA A 209 -3.98 18.63 -24.60
CA ALA A 209 -5.16 18.59 -25.46
C ALA A 209 -5.86 17.24 -25.36
N ALA A 210 -5.10 16.14 -25.44
CA ALA A 210 -5.63 14.78 -25.27
C ALA A 210 -6.26 14.58 -23.87
N ALA A 211 -5.58 15.05 -22.82
CA ALA A 211 -6.06 14.96 -21.44
C ALA A 211 -7.33 15.82 -21.19
N LYS A 212 -7.51 16.93 -21.90
CA LYS A 212 -8.74 17.74 -21.81
C LYS A 212 -9.93 17.08 -22.52
N GLU A 213 -9.68 16.40 -23.63
CA GLU A 213 -10.73 15.70 -24.38
C GLU A 213 -11.25 14.45 -23.63
N THR A 214 -10.32 13.72 -23.00
CA THR A 214 -10.60 12.55 -22.17
C THR A 214 -9.90 12.67 -20.81
N PRO A 215 -10.51 13.37 -19.85
CA PRO A 215 -9.91 13.54 -18.53
C PRO A 215 -9.76 12.20 -17.81
N PRO A 216 -8.62 11.94 -17.13
CA PRO A 216 -8.32 10.64 -16.54
C PRO A 216 -9.29 10.21 -15.44
N ASN A 217 -10.07 11.14 -14.89
CA ASN A 217 -11.06 10.91 -13.84
C ASN A 217 -12.52 11.04 -14.34
N ILE A 218 -12.73 11.23 -15.64
CA ILE A 218 -14.06 11.31 -16.25
C ILE A 218 -14.25 10.12 -17.18
N TYR A 219 -14.99 9.13 -16.71
CA TYR A 219 -15.37 7.98 -17.50
C TYR A 219 -16.64 8.29 -18.28
N LYS A 220 -16.55 8.21 -19.61
CA LYS A 220 -17.73 8.25 -20.49
C LYS A 220 -18.28 6.83 -20.62
N ALA A 221 -19.59 6.69 -20.76
CA ALA A 221 -20.22 5.41 -21.05
C ALA A 221 -19.64 4.84 -22.36
N PRO A 222 -19.08 3.60 -22.37
CA PRO A 222 -18.49 3.03 -23.57
C PRO A 222 -19.54 2.63 -24.62
N VAL A 223 -20.77 2.35 -24.17
CA VAL A 223 -21.89 1.93 -25.02
C VAL A 223 -23.18 2.60 -24.55
N ALA A 224 -24.14 2.75 -25.47
CA ALA A 224 -25.49 3.18 -25.13
C ALA A 224 -26.28 2.00 -24.51
N GLY A 225 -27.06 2.26 -23.46
CA GLY A 225 -27.84 1.22 -22.80
C GLY A 225 -28.52 1.69 -21.53
N ILE A 226 -29.16 0.74 -20.84
CA ILE A 226 -29.77 0.97 -19.53
C ILE A 226 -28.68 0.79 -18.48
N THR A 227 -28.56 1.76 -17.57
CA THR A 227 -27.53 1.75 -16.53
C THR A 227 -28.06 1.20 -15.21
N TRP A 228 -27.34 0.27 -14.62
CA TRP A 228 -27.51 -0.16 -13.24
C TRP A 228 -26.38 0.42 -12.38
N VAL A 229 -26.72 1.34 -11.49
CA VAL A 229 -25.75 1.93 -10.57
C VAL A 229 -25.50 0.97 -9.42
N MET A 230 -24.24 0.62 -9.20
CA MET A 230 -23.84 -0.28 -8.12
C MET A 230 -24.15 0.31 -6.76
N ARG A 231 -24.43 -0.56 -5.79
CA ARG A 231 -24.81 -0.16 -4.44
C ARG A 231 -23.60 -0.13 -3.52
N GLU A 232 -23.59 0.83 -2.61
CA GLU A 232 -22.71 0.86 -1.45
C GLU A 232 -23.59 0.61 -0.21
N GLY A 233 -23.57 -0.63 0.29
CA GLY A 233 -24.55 -1.11 1.27
C GLY A 233 -25.97 -1.09 0.69
N ASP A 234 -26.89 -0.45 1.41
CA ASP A 234 -28.31 -0.42 1.06
C ASP A 234 -28.72 0.72 0.13
N ARG A 235 -27.79 1.52 -0.39
CA ARG A 235 -28.12 2.62 -1.31
C ARG A 235 -27.30 2.57 -2.60
N PRO A 236 -27.80 3.10 -3.72
CA PRO A 236 -26.98 3.35 -4.89
C PRO A 236 -25.81 4.27 -4.55
N ARG A 237 -24.68 4.09 -5.24
CA ARG A 237 -23.55 5.01 -5.13
C ARG A 237 -23.93 6.41 -5.60
N GLN A 238 -23.37 7.42 -4.94
CA GLN A 238 -23.63 8.83 -5.18
C GLN A 238 -22.35 9.67 -5.05
N ALA A 239 -22.45 10.95 -5.38
CA ALA A 239 -21.33 11.88 -5.23
C ALA A 239 -20.85 11.95 -3.76
N GLY A 240 -19.54 11.81 -3.55
CA GLY A 240 -18.91 11.80 -2.22
C GLY A 240 -18.51 10.41 -1.74
N ASP A 241 -18.99 9.34 -2.38
CA ASP A 241 -18.60 7.96 -2.07
C ASP A 241 -17.15 7.69 -2.52
N ARG A 242 -16.45 6.80 -1.80
CA ARG A 242 -15.10 6.37 -2.16
C ARG A 242 -15.16 5.28 -3.22
N ALA A 243 -14.47 5.47 -4.34
CA ALA A 243 -14.31 4.46 -5.38
C ALA A 243 -12.85 3.99 -5.45
N TRP A 244 -12.67 2.70 -5.68
CA TRP A 244 -11.37 2.06 -5.94
C TRP A 244 -11.23 1.68 -7.42
N GLU A 245 -10.01 1.36 -7.85
CA GLU A 245 -9.69 1.06 -9.25
C GLU A 245 -10.46 -0.15 -9.80
N GLU A 246 -10.72 -1.15 -8.96
CA GLU A 246 -11.44 -2.38 -9.31
C GLU A 246 -12.95 -2.32 -8.98
N ASP A 247 -13.46 -1.17 -8.51
CA ASP A 247 -14.88 -1.02 -8.20
C ASP A 247 -15.70 -0.89 -9.48
N SER A 248 -16.64 -1.80 -9.71
CA SER A 248 -17.71 -1.59 -10.67
C SER A 248 -18.64 -0.49 -10.14
N LEU A 249 -18.73 0.63 -10.86
CA LEU A 249 -19.60 1.75 -10.48
C LEU A 249 -20.97 1.67 -11.15
N VAL A 250 -20.97 1.32 -12.43
CA VAL A 250 -22.16 1.28 -13.27
C VAL A 250 -22.02 0.11 -14.25
N GLU A 251 -23.02 -0.76 -14.27
CA GLU A 251 -23.20 -1.72 -15.35
C GLU A 251 -24.11 -1.13 -16.42
N ILE A 252 -23.74 -1.31 -17.69
CA ILE A 252 -24.51 -0.82 -18.82
C ILE A 252 -25.00 -2.02 -19.62
N TYR A 253 -26.31 -2.09 -19.79
CA TYR A 253 -26.98 -3.14 -20.53
C TYR A 253 -27.44 -2.62 -21.90
N PRO A 254 -26.71 -2.94 -22.99
CA PRO A 254 -27.11 -2.52 -24.33
C PRO A 254 -28.36 -3.29 -24.78
N PRO A 255 -29.32 -2.62 -25.45
CA PRO A 255 -30.52 -3.29 -25.98
C PRO A 255 -30.24 -4.19 -27.19
N GLU A 256 -29.08 -4.01 -27.85
CA GLU A 256 -28.69 -4.71 -29.07
C GLU A 256 -28.40 -6.20 -28.82
N ASP A 257 -27.92 -6.55 -27.63
CA ASP A 257 -27.47 -7.90 -27.28
C ASP A 257 -28.48 -8.68 -26.42
N MET A 258 -29.78 -8.38 -26.58
CA MET A 258 -30.80 -9.09 -25.81
C MET A 258 -31.04 -10.50 -26.32
N GLU A 259 -30.95 -11.47 -25.40
CA GLU A 259 -31.22 -12.88 -25.65
C GLU A 259 -32.36 -13.36 -24.74
N VAL A 260 -33.14 -14.32 -25.25
CA VAL A 260 -34.15 -15.03 -24.47
C VAL A 260 -33.52 -16.30 -23.92
N VAL A 261 -33.50 -16.43 -22.60
CA VAL A 261 -33.08 -17.64 -21.91
C VAL A 261 -34.31 -18.47 -21.57
N ALA A 262 -34.44 -19.62 -22.21
CA ALA A 262 -35.53 -20.57 -21.99
C ALA A 262 -35.01 -21.86 -21.35
N LYS A 263 -35.87 -22.52 -20.57
CA LYS A 263 -35.57 -23.82 -19.94
C LYS A 263 -36.37 -24.92 -20.64
N VAL A 264 -35.69 -25.91 -21.20
CA VAL A 264 -36.29 -27.04 -21.94
C VAL A 264 -36.13 -28.32 -21.13
N ASN A 265 -37.17 -29.15 -21.08
CA ASN A 265 -37.14 -30.42 -20.36
C ASN A 265 -36.19 -31.44 -21.04
N GLU A 266 -35.54 -32.30 -20.25
CA GLU A 266 -34.69 -33.40 -20.72
C GLU A 266 -35.31 -34.26 -21.83
N VAL A 267 -36.61 -34.54 -21.77
CA VAL A 267 -37.27 -35.37 -22.80
C VAL A 267 -37.23 -34.70 -24.20
N ASN A 268 -37.22 -33.37 -24.23
CA ASN A 268 -37.35 -32.57 -25.44
C ASN A 268 -36.00 -32.00 -25.94
N ILE A 269 -34.97 -31.94 -25.10
CA ILE A 269 -33.68 -31.32 -25.44
C ILE A 269 -33.01 -31.99 -26.64
N LYS A 270 -33.22 -33.30 -26.84
CA LYS A 270 -32.70 -34.08 -27.97
C LYS A 270 -33.15 -33.56 -29.34
N HIS A 271 -34.23 -32.79 -29.38
CA HIS A 271 -34.78 -32.21 -30.60
C HIS A 271 -34.34 -30.75 -30.83
N VAL A 272 -33.55 -30.17 -29.92
CA VAL A 272 -33.12 -28.77 -29.98
C VAL A 272 -31.62 -28.73 -30.24
N ALA A 273 -31.23 -27.98 -31.28
CA ALA A 273 -29.86 -27.78 -31.70
C ALA A 273 -29.58 -26.31 -31.97
N LYS A 274 -28.30 -25.95 -31.92
CA LYS A 274 -27.83 -24.63 -32.32
C LYS A 274 -28.16 -24.37 -33.80
N GLY A 275 -28.60 -23.16 -34.12
CA GLY A 275 -28.97 -22.71 -35.46
C GLY A 275 -30.43 -22.96 -35.84
N MET A 276 -31.23 -23.55 -34.95
CA MET A 276 -32.66 -23.75 -35.22
C MET A 276 -33.41 -22.42 -35.15
N ARG A 277 -34.39 -22.27 -36.04
CA ARG A 277 -35.31 -21.13 -36.03
C ARG A 277 -36.29 -21.25 -34.88
N ALA A 278 -36.54 -20.14 -34.22
CA ALA A 278 -37.53 -20.05 -33.17
C ALA A 278 -38.36 -18.78 -33.34
N GLN A 279 -39.63 -18.85 -32.96
CA GLN A 279 -40.50 -17.70 -32.85
C GLN A 279 -40.57 -17.30 -31.38
N VAL A 280 -40.29 -16.03 -31.10
CA VAL A 280 -40.39 -15.44 -29.77
C VAL A 280 -41.63 -14.57 -29.72
N GLU A 281 -42.51 -14.83 -28.74
CA GLU A 281 -43.66 -14.00 -28.45
C GLU A 281 -43.47 -13.31 -27.09
N ILE A 282 -43.64 -11.98 -27.06
CA ILE A 282 -43.49 -11.17 -25.84
C ILE A 282 -44.87 -10.63 -25.42
N PRO A 283 -45.55 -11.26 -24.44
CA PRO A 283 -46.92 -10.89 -24.09
C PRO A 283 -47.08 -9.44 -23.61
N SER A 284 -46.07 -8.92 -22.90
CA SER A 284 -46.04 -7.56 -22.37
C SER A 284 -45.93 -6.48 -23.46
N LEU A 285 -45.60 -6.83 -24.70
CA LEU A 285 -45.55 -5.93 -25.86
C LEU A 285 -46.69 -6.24 -26.84
N ALA A 286 -47.91 -6.38 -26.32
CA ALA A 286 -49.11 -6.70 -27.13
C ALA A 286 -48.95 -7.98 -27.98
N ASN A 287 -48.36 -9.03 -27.38
CA ASN A 287 -48.07 -10.31 -28.04
C ASN A 287 -47.22 -10.15 -29.31
N LEU A 288 -46.23 -9.25 -29.28
CA LEU A 288 -45.28 -9.06 -30.38
C LEU A 288 -44.57 -10.38 -30.69
N ARG A 289 -44.62 -10.80 -31.96
CA ARG A 289 -43.93 -11.98 -32.48
C ARG A 289 -42.71 -11.59 -33.27
N LEU A 290 -41.60 -12.26 -32.98
CA LEU A 290 -40.29 -11.99 -33.54
C LEU A 290 -39.65 -13.30 -33.94
N ASP A 291 -38.87 -13.26 -35.03
CA ASP A 291 -38.01 -14.38 -35.38
C ASP A 291 -36.75 -14.34 -34.51
N GLY A 292 -36.29 -15.52 -34.13
CA GLY A 292 -35.06 -15.73 -33.38
C GLY A 292 -34.34 -17.00 -33.82
N GLU A 293 -33.10 -17.11 -33.37
CA GLU A 293 -32.23 -18.25 -33.66
C GLU A 293 -31.62 -18.78 -32.37
N ILE A 294 -31.61 -20.11 -32.21
CA ILE A 294 -30.97 -20.75 -31.07
C ILE A 294 -29.45 -20.63 -31.19
N THR A 295 -28.83 -19.85 -30.31
CA THR A 295 -27.38 -19.62 -30.30
C THR A 295 -26.63 -20.63 -29.45
N GLN A 296 -27.27 -21.10 -28.37
CA GLN A 296 -26.66 -22.01 -27.41
C GLN A 296 -27.68 -22.97 -26.80
N VAL A 297 -27.25 -24.22 -26.62
CA VAL A 297 -27.94 -25.24 -25.84
C VAL A 297 -26.95 -25.71 -24.76
N SER A 298 -27.32 -25.58 -23.49
CA SER A 298 -26.48 -26.05 -22.38
C SER A 298 -26.32 -27.56 -22.44
N GLY A 299 -25.08 -28.04 -22.30
CA GLY A 299 -24.79 -29.47 -22.16
C GLY A 299 -25.03 -30.01 -20.75
N ILE A 300 -25.25 -29.13 -19.77
CA ILE A 300 -25.49 -29.48 -18.37
C ILE A 300 -26.94 -29.15 -18.03
N GLY A 301 -27.68 -30.18 -17.62
CA GLY A 301 -29.02 -30.05 -17.08
C GLY A 301 -28.98 -29.64 -15.62
N LYS A 302 -29.91 -28.78 -15.20
CA LYS A 302 -30.10 -28.35 -13.81
C LYS A 302 -31.48 -28.81 -13.34
N ASP A 303 -31.60 -29.18 -12.06
CA ASP A 303 -32.91 -29.42 -11.46
C ASP A 303 -33.72 -28.11 -11.46
N LYS A 304 -35.02 -28.21 -11.77
CA LYS A 304 -35.95 -27.08 -11.85
C LYS A 304 -35.90 -26.13 -10.65
N PHE A 305 -35.60 -26.60 -9.44
CA PHE A 305 -35.56 -25.78 -8.22
C PHE A 305 -34.15 -25.49 -7.69
N ALA A 306 -33.09 -25.89 -8.40
CA ALA A 306 -31.71 -25.72 -7.94
C ALA A 306 -31.28 -24.25 -7.74
N GLU A 307 -31.94 -23.29 -8.41
CA GLU A 307 -31.58 -21.87 -8.38
C GLU A 307 -32.39 -21.04 -7.36
N PHE A 308 -33.44 -21.60 -6.75
CA PHE A 308 -34.44 -20.82 -5.99
C PHE A 308 -34.21 -20.74 -4.48
N ASN A 309 -33.17 -21.35 -3.92
CA ASN A 309 -33.07 -21.50 -2.47
C ASN A 309 -31.80 -20.88 -1.89
N ASP A 310 -32.02 -19.71 -1.29
CA ASP A 310 -31.17 -19.10 -0.27
C ASP A 310 -30.97 -20.12 0.88
N TRP A 311 -29.72 -20.57 1.03
CA TRP A 311 -29.08 -21.19 2.19
C TRP A 311 -29.70 -22.30 3.07
N ASP A 312 -30.93 -22.81 2.94
CA ASP A 312 -31.36 -23.82 3.95
C ASP A 312 -32.26 -25.01 3.55
N LYS A 313 -32.80 -25.09 2.33
CA LYS A 313 -33.47 -26.32 1.85
C LYS A 313 -33.33 -26.48 0.34
N VAL A 314 -32.50 -27.41 -0.11
CA VAL A 314 -32.53 -27.86 -1.50
C VAL A 314 -33.75 -28.77 -1.68
N VAL A 315 -34.82 -28.22 -2.24
CA VAL A 315 -35.96 -29.01 -2.71
C VAL A 315 -35.63 -29.48 -4.12
N PHE A 316 -35.56 -30.78 -4.34
CA PHE A 316 -35.37 -31.36 -5.68
C PHE A 316 -36.75 -31.57 -6.33
N ALA A 317 -36.91 -31.11 -7.57
CA ALA A 317 -38.10 -31.41 -8.36
C ALA A 317 -38.02 -32.78 -9.03
N ASP A 318 -36.80 -33.33 -9.15
CA ASP A 318 -36.45 -34.47 -10.00
C ASP A 318 -36.83 -34.23 -11.47
N VAL A 319 -36.79 -32.95 -11.89
CA VAL A 319 -37.05 -32.51 -13.26
C VAL A 319 -35.83 -31.78 -13.78
N THR A 320 -35.05 -32.48 -14.59
CA THR A 320 -33.88 -31.93 -15.28
C THR A 320 -34.32 -31.00 -16.40
N GLN A 321 -33.82 -29.76 -16.37
CA GLN A 321 -34.04 -28.76 -17.41
C GLN A 321 -32.71 -28.28 -17.96
N PHE A 322 -32.67 -28.06 -19.27
CA PHE A 322 -31.52 -27.55 -20.00
C PHE A 322 -31.79 -26.11 -20.41
N GLU A 323 -30.82 -25.24 -20.19
CA GLU A 323 -30.89 -23.85 -20.62
C GLU A 323 -30.63 -23.75 -22.13
N VAL A 324 -31.50 -23.03 -22.82
CA VAL A 324 -31.41 -22.73 -24.24
C VAL A 324 -31.44 -21.22 -24.42
N ARG A 325 -30.49 -20.67 -25.18
CA ARG A 325 -30.41 -19.24 -25.49
C ARG A 325 -30.85 -19.00 -26.92
N CYS A 326 -31.78 -18.07 -27.09
CA CYS A 326 -32.30 -17.64 -28.37
C CYS A 326 -31.96 -16.16 -28.57
N ARG A 327 -31.25 -15.86 -29.66
CA ARG A 327 -30.98 -14.48 -30.07
C ARG A 327 -32.15 -13.94 -30.89
N LEU A 328 -32.57 -12.72 -30.59
CA LEU A 328 -33.60 -12.01 -31.34
C LEU A 328 -33.03 -11.46 -32.65
N SER A 329 -33.79 -11.59 -33.75
CA SER A 329 -33.40 -11.03 -35.05
C SER A 329 -33.43 -9.50 -35.12
N GLN A 330 -34.20 -8.86 -34.24
CA GLN A 330 -34.39 -7.41 -34.20
C GLN A 330 -34.27 -6.90 -32.77
N SER A 331 -33.37 -5.94 -32.55
CA SER A 331 -33.29 -5.17 -31.31
C SER A 331 -34.28 -4.00 -31.34
N ARG A 332 -34.93 -3.73 -30.20
CA ARG A 332 -35.82 -2.59 -30.04
C ARG A 332 -35.61 -1.91 -28.68
N PRO A 333 -35.80 -0.58 -28.60
CA PRO A 333 -35.57 0.19 -27.38
C PRO A 333 -36.64 -0.03 -26.29
N ASP A 334 -37.76 -0.68 -26.61
CA ASP A 334 -38.83 -1.03 -25.66
C ASP A 334 -38.56 -2.33 -24.90
N TYR A 335 -37.55 -3.10 -25.30
CA TYR A 335 -37.17 -4.31 -24.56
C TYR A 335 -36.60 -3.95 -23.18
N ARG A 336 -36.95 -4.76 -22.19
CA ARG A 336 -36.46 -4.66 -20.81
C ARG A 336 -36.07 -6.04 -20.33
N GLN A 337 -34.98 -6.11 -19.58
CA GLN A 337 -34.57 -7.36 -18.94
C GLN A 337 -35.62 -7.81 -17.92
N GLY A 338 -35.77 -9.12 -17.78
CA GLY A 338 -36.77 -9.72 -16.90
C GLY A 338 -38.19 -9.80 -17.50
N MET A 339 -38.40 -9.34 -18.73
CA MET A 339 -39.65 -9.61 -19.44
C MET A 339 -39.81 -11.11 -19.72
N THR A 340 -41.01 -11.65 -19.47
CA THR A 340 -41.35 -13.01 -19.85
C THR A 340 -41.52 -13.09 -21.38
N ALA A 341 -40.92 -14.11 -21.99
CA ALA A 341 -41.06 -14.42 -23.40
C ALA A 341 -41.48 -15.89 -23.57
N LEU A 342 -42.32 -16.15 -24.57
CA LEU A 342 -42.71 -17.48 -25.00
C LEU A 342 -41.86 -17.85 -26.22
N LEU A 343 -41.17 -18.98 -26.15
CA LEU A 343 -40.27 -19.45 -27.21
C LEU A 343 -40.87 -20.69 -27.89
N SER A 344 -41.16 -20.59 -29.18
CA SER A 344 -41.62 -21.68 -30.03
C SER A 344 -40.51 -22.09 -30.98
N ILE A 345 -39.87 -23.24 -30.74
CA ILE A 345 -38.73 -23.73 -31.54
C ILE A 345 -39.27 -24.62 -32.66
N GLN A 346 -38.88 -24.32 -33.90
CA GLN A 346 -39.27 -25.13 -35.06
C GLN A 346 -38.38 -26.38 -35.15
N VAL A 347 -38.92 -27.54 -34.73
CA VAL A 347 -38.16 -28.81 -34.65
C VAL A 347 -37.96 -29.49 -36.02
N GLY A 348 -38.89 -29.29 -36.95
CA GLY A 348 -38.78 -29.86 -38.29
C GLY A 348 -39.80 -29.23 -39.24
N GLU A 349 -39.49 -29.33 -40.53
CA GLU A 349 -40.35 -28.91 -41.62
C GLU A 349 -40.39 -30.01 -42.68
N ARG A 350 -41.56 -30.20 -43.29
CA ARG A 350 -41.77 -31.13 -44.40
C ARG A 350 -42.57 -30.39 -45.47
N ALA A 351 -41.87 -29.95 -46.51
CA ALA A 351 -42.50 -29.37 -47.69
C ALA A 351 -43.16 -30.45 -48.53
N ASP A 352 -44.25 -30.09 -49.23
CA ASP A 352 -44.96 -30.94 -50.20
C ASP A 352 -45.39 -32.32 -49.66
N ALA A 353 -45.78 -32.37 -48.38
CA ALA A 353 -46.22 -33.60 -47.72
C ALA A 353 -47.76 -33.69 -47.67
N LEU A 354 -48.32 -34.82 -48.10
CA LEU A 354 -49.72 -35.15 -47.85
C LEU A 354 -49.85 -35.58 -46.38
N TRP A 355 -50.68 -34.86 -45.62
CA TRP A 355 -50.88 -35.14 -44.20
C TRP A 355 -52.36 -35.22 -43.85
N LEU A 356 -52.64 -35.88 -42.74
CA LEU A 356 -53.96 -35.90 -42.14
C LEU A 356 -53.86 -35.76 -40.62
N PRO A 357 -54.90 -35.28 -39.92
CA PRO A 357 -54.87 -35.15 -38.47
C PRO A 357 -54.62 -36.50 -37.81
N LEU A 358 -53.73 -36.57 -36.83
CA LEU A 358 -53.36 -37.82 -36.16
C LEU A 358 -54.59 -38.57 -35.60
N GLY A 359 -55.62 -37.83 -35.16
CA GLY A 359 -56.91 -38.39 -34.71
C GLY A 359 -57.75 -39.11 -35.77
N ALA A 360 -57.37 -39.07 -37.06
CA ALA A 360 -57.98 -39.89 -38.12
C ALA A 360 -57.24 -41.22 -38.35
N VAL A 361 -56.05 -41.41 -37.78
CA VAL A 361 -55.30 -42.67 -37.89
C VAL A 361 -55.58 -43.56 -36.69
N THR A 362 -55.82 -44.83 -36.94
CA THR A 362 -55.81 -45.87 -35.93
C THR A 362 -54.67 -46.84 -36.21
N ARG A 363 -53.94 -47.25 -35.17
CA ARG A 363 -52.93 -48.30 -35.30
C ARG A 363 -53.58 -49.66 -35.04
N SER A 364 -53.56 -50.55 -36.03
CA SER A 364 -54.06 -51.93 -35.90
C SER A 364 -52.90 -52.88 -36.13
N GLY A 365 -52.23 -53.29 -35.05
CA GLY A 365 -50.99 -54.06 -35.11
C GLY A 365 -49.81 -53.25 -35.66
N GLU A 366 -49.19 -53.73 -36.73
CA GLU A 366 -48.09 -53.04 -37.43
C GLU A 366 -48.57 -52.08 -38.52
N ALA A 367 -49.85 -52.13 -38.90
CA ALA A 367 -50.41 -51.29 -39.95
C ALA A 367 -51.12 -50.05 -39.39
N TRP A 368 -50.97 -48.93 -40.08
CA TRP A 368 -51.79 -47.74 -39.88
C TRP A 368 -53.04 -47.83 -40.73
N THR A 369 -54.21 -47.60 -40.14
CA THR A 369 -55.50 -47.65 -40.83
C THR A 369 -56.26 -46.35 -40.67
N VAL A 370 -56.97 -45.98 -41.72
CA VAL A 370 -57.82 -44.79 -41.78
C VAL A 370 -59.18 -45.18 -42.34
N MET A 371 -60.23 -44.49 -41.93
CA MET A 371 -61.60 -44.75 -42.38
C MET A 371 -61.91 -43.80 -43.55
N VAL A 372 -61.97 -44.35 -44.77
CA VAL A 372 -62.13 -43.57 -46.02
C VAL A 372 -63.57 -43.64 -46.51
N GLY A 373 -64.19 -42.50 -46.77
CA GLY A 373 -65.54 -42.39 -47.31
C GLY A 373 -66.51 -41.60 -46.43
N ALA A 374 -67.38 -40.81 -47.07
CA ALA A 374 -68.32 -39.93 -46.39
C ALA A 374 -69.52 -40.68 -45.78
N ARG A 375 -70.18 -41.54 -46.57
CA ARG A 375 -71.43 -42.24 -46.18
C ARG A 375 -71.19 -43.63 -45.60
N ASP A 376 -70.38 -44.45 -46.27
CA ASP A 376 -70.00 -45.80 -45.83
C ASP A 376 -68.47 -45.91 -45.75
N PRO A 377 -67.88 -45.57 -44.59
CA PRO A 377 -66.43 -45.50 -44.46
C PRO A 377 -65.84 -46.92 -44.39
N GLN A 378 -64.88 -47.20 -45.26
CA GLN A 378 -64.16 -48.48 -45.28
C GLN A 378 -62.75 -48.31 -44.71
N PRO A 379 -62.22 -49.29 -43.96
CA PRO A 379 -60.85 -49.23 -43.47
C PRO A 379 -59.87 -49.38 -44.63
N ALA A 380 -59.00 -48.38 -44.82
CA ALA A 380 -57.89 -48.42 -45.75
C ALA A 380 -56.57 -48.44 -44.97
N VAL A 381 -55.61 -49.24 -45.45
CA VAL A 381 -54.25 -49.26 -44.90
C VAL A 381 -53.45 -48.13 -45.52
N VAL A 382 -52.78 -47.35 -44.67
CA VAL A 382 -51.91 -46.24 -45.09
C VAL A 382 -50.48 -46.49 -44.64
N ALA A 383 -49.54 -46.06 -45.45
CA ALA A 383 -48.13 -45.98 -45.10
C ALA A 383 -47.81 -44.54 -44.73
N GLY A 384 -47.08 -44.35 -43.63
CA GLY A 384 -46.77 -43.03 -43.11
C GLY A 384 -46.20 -43.06 -41.70
N GLU A 385 -45.96 -41.88 -41.15
CA GLU A 385 -45.44 -41.69 -39.80
C GLU A 385 -46.10 -40.49 -39.10
N PRO A 386 -46.30 -40.55 -37.77
CA PRO A 386 -46.68 -39.38 -36.99
C PRO A 386 -45.62 -38.27 -37.09
N PHE A 387 -46.05 -37.03 -37.22
CA PHE A 387 -45.19 -35.86 -37.29
C PHE A 387 -45.71 -34.78 -36.35
N GLY A 388 -44.99 -34.53 -35.26
CA GLY A 388 -45.45 -33.65 -34.20
C GLY A 388 -46.63 -34.25 -33.41
N GLU A 389 -47.42 -33.39 -32.78
CA GLU A 389 -48.53 -33.81 -31.91
C GLU A 389 -49.83 -34.07 -32.68
N ASP A 390 -50.05 -33.35 -33.79
CA ASP A 390 -51.36 -33.29 -34.44
C ASP A 390 -51.39 -33.87 -35.86
N ALA A 391 -50.25 -34.16 -36.48
CA ALA A 391 -50.18 -34.56 -37.88
C ALA A 391 -49.65 -35.99 -38.07
N PHE A 392 -50.16 -36.65 -39.12
CA PHE A 392 -49.61 -37.90 -39.65
C PHE A 392 -49.29 -37.69 -41.13
N ILE A 393 -48.02 -37.87 -41.50
CA ILE A 393 -47.54 -37.71 -42.87
C ILE A 393 -47.75 -39.03 -43.61
N ILE A 394 -48.41 -38.95 -44.76
CA ILE A 394 -48.74 -40.08 -45.61
C ILE A 394 -47.67 -40.24 -46.68
N THR A 395 -47.08 -41.42 -46.76
CA THR A 395 -46.15 -41.81 -47.83
C THR A 395 -46.80 -42.73 -48.86
N GLY A 396 -47.95 -43.33 -48.54
CA GLY A 396 -48.72 -44.14 -49.49
C GLY A 396 -50.09 -44.58 -48.97
N GLY A 397 -50.97 -44.95 -49.90
CA GLY A 397 -52.31 -45.49 -49.60
C GLY A 397 -53.47 -44.50 -49.76
N LEU A 398 -53.19 -43.20 -49.80
CA LEU A 398 -54.18 -42.14 -50.04
C LEU A 398 -53.67 -41.11 -51.05
N LYS A 399 -54.61 -40.37 -51.65
CA LYS A 399 -54.34 -39.24 -52.53
C LYS A 399 -54.98 -37.97 -52.00
N GLU A 400 -54.48 -36.83 -52.47
CA GLU A 400 -55.09 -35.54 -52.23
C GLU A 400 -56.55 -35.53 -52.72
N GLY A 401 -57.47 -35.09 -51.86
CA GLY A 401 -58.91 -35.07 -52.12
C GLY A 401 -59.70 -36.25 -51.53
N ASP A 402 -59.04 -37.27 -51.00
CA ASP A 402 -59.72 -38.39 -50.32
C ASP A 402 -60.36 -37.92 -49.00
N VAL A 403 -61.61 -38.32 -48.78
CA VAL A 403 -62.38 -37.94 -47.58
C VAL A 403 -62.16 -38.98 -46.48
N VAL A 404 -61.50 -38.58 -45.39
CA VAL A 404 -61.23 -39.43 -44.22
C VAL A 404 -62.10 -39.03 -43.03
N ARG A 405 -62.50 -40.00 -42.22
CA ARG A 405 -63.20 -39.74 -40.95
C ARG A 405 -62.21 -39.51 -39.82
N ILE A 406 -62.32 -38.34 -39.19
CA ILE A 406 -61.59 -38.01 -37.97
C ILE A 406 -62.40 -38.52 -36.79
N ARG A 407 -61.76 -39.29 -35.91
CA ARG A 407 -62.39 -39.66 -34.64
C ARG A 407 -62.34 -38.44 -33.73
N ARG A 408 -63.51 -37.89 -33.40
CA ARG A 408 -63.61 -36.84 -32.39
C ARG A 408 -63.28 -37.47 -31.03
N VAL A 409 -62.06 -37.26 -30.55
CA VAL A 409 -61.74 -37.46 -29.14
C VAL A 409 -62.44 -36.31 -28.41
N VAL A 410 -63.41 -36.65 -27.57
CA VAL A 410 -64.02 -35.69 -26.66
C VAL A 410 -63.10 -35.68 -25.44
N ASP A 411 -62.39 -34.57 -25.22
CA ASP A 411 -61.62 -34.37 -23.99
C ASP A 411 -62.57 -34.56 -22.79
N ARG A 412 -62.14 -35.39 -21.83
CA ARG A 412 -62.81 -35.57 -20.54
C ARG A 412 -62.11 -34.74 -19.48
#